data_AF-A0A9P6Z9C4-F1
#
_entry.id   AF-A0A9P6Z9C4-F1
#
_cell.length_a   1.000
_cell.length_b   1.000
_cell.length_c   1.000
_cell.angle_alpha   90.00
_cell.angle_beta   90.00
_cell.angle_gamma   90.00
#
_symmetry.space_group_name_H-M   'P 1'
#
loop_
_entity.id
_entity.type
_entity.pdbx_description
1 polymer ?
#
loop_
_entity_poly.entity_id
_entity_poly.type
_entity_poly.pdbx_seq_one_letter_code
_entity_poly.pdbx_strand_id
1 'polypeptide(L)'
;MPWSQVVARKRTSLMIATFEYNIHKSPQSKVIHFKVWRAGRSPGSVLLDMTDRSESPAQLMALIAKQFPSRIAVATIKEGSQKIAEINFDPSDPAIDHILKDGITFENHAVRLLPCRALDPAVPLVRLRLSNLLFLKEDILKQQLKMSLEPYDSFLGLTFL
;
A
#
# COMPACT_ATOMS: atom_id res chain seq x y z
N MET A 1 -8.09 42.76 5.67
CA MET A 1 -7.51 41.46 6.08
C MET A 1 -7.76 40.46 4.97
N PRO A 2 -6.76 40.12 4.13
CA PRO A 2 -6.96 39.09 3.11
C PRO A 2 -6.60 37.73 3.70
N TRP A 3 -7.60 36.87 3.82
CA TRP A 3 -7.43 35.48 4.21
C TRP A 3 -6.64 34.75 3.13
N SER A 4 -5.55 34.13 3.53
CA SER A 4 -4.62 33.42 2.68
C SER A 4 -5.30 32.24 1.97
N GLN A 5 -5.35 32.31 0.64
CA GLN A 5 -5.51 31.14 -0.21
C GLN A 5 -4.29 30.23 -0.04
N VAL A 6 -4.42 29.18 0.78
CA VAL A 6 -3.50 28.04 0.70
C VAL A 6 -4.00 27.14 -0.41
N VAL A 7 -3.71 27.52 -1.66
CA VAL A 7 -3.77 26.58 -2.78
C VAL A 7 -2.57 25.66 -2.61
N ALA A 8 -2.77 24.50 -1.99
CA ALA A 8 -1.79 23.44 -2.04
C ALA A 8 -1.61 23.02 -3.51
N ARG A 9 -0.57 23.55 -4.17
CA ARG A 9 -0.20 23.22 -5.56
C ARG A 9 0.20 21.75 -5.73
N LYS A 10 0.40 21.02 -4.62
CA LYS A 10 0.58 19.56 -4.58
C LYS A 10 -0.57 18.95 -3.80
N ARG A 11 -1.35 18.08 -4.45
CA ARG A 11 -2.14 17.06 -3.77
C ARG A 11 -1.17 16.05 -3.16
N THR A 12 -1.02 16.07 -1.85
CA THR A 12 -0.34 15.00 -1.12
C THR A 12 -1.43 14.03 -0.67
N SER A 13 -1.61 12.93 -1.40
CA SER A 13 -2.45 11.85 -0.94
C SER A 13 -1.74 11.15 0.22
N LEU A 14 -2.37 11.16 1.40
CA LEU A 14 -1.88 10.42 2.57
C LEU A 14 -2.47 9.01 2.63
N MET A 15 -2.90 8.46 1.49
CA MET A 15 -3.30 7.04 1.36
C MET A 15 -2.15 6.11 1.75
N ILE A 16 -0.92 6.62 1.78
CA ILE A 16 0.28 5.85 2.04
C ILE A 16 1.00 6.49 3.23
N ALA A 17 1.17 5.73 4.31
CA ALA A 17 2.34 5.94 5.14
C ALA A 17 3.51 5.25 4.40
N THR A 18 4.11 5.96 3.44
CA THR A 18 5.31 5.48 2.76
C THR A 18 6.45 5.62 3.76
N PHE A 19 6.82 4.52 4.41
CA PHE A 19 8.01 4.52 5.24
C PHE A 19 9.21 4.16 4.36
N GLU A 20 9.98 5.19 3.99
CA GLU A 20 11.30 4.98 3.39
C GLU A 20 12.30 4.72 4.52
N TYR A 21 12.76 3.47 4.64
CA TYR A 21 13.88 3.14 5.53
C TYR A 21 15.15 3.02 4.69
N ASN A 22 16.13 3.89 4.95
CA ASN A 22 17.51 3.70 4.48
C ASN A 22 18.20 2.68 5.40
N ILE A 23 18.16 1.40 5.03
CA ILE A 23 18.85 0.35 5.78
C ILE A 23 20.29 0.25 5.25
N HIS A 24 21.21 0.88 5.98
CA HIS A 24 22.68 0.79 5.94
C HIS A 24 23.44 1.15 4.65
N LYS A 25 24.60 1.79 4.87
CA LYS A 25 25.57 2.32 3.91
C LYS A 25 26.11 1.23 2.96
N SER A 26 25.46 1.03 1.81
CA SER A 26 26.06 0.57 0.56
C SER A 26 25.29 1.23 -0.61
N PRO A 27 25.88 1.39 -1.80
CA PRO A 27 25.25 2.20 -2.84
C PRO A 27 23.97 1.52 -3.37
N GLN A 28 22.86 2.26 -3.25
CA GLN A 28 21.69 2.24 -4.14
C GLN A 28 20.73 1.02 -4.10
N SER A 29 20.09 0.72 -2.95
CA SER A 29 18.78 0.04 -3.02
C SER A 29 17.72 0.75 -2.17
N LYS A 30 16.67 1.25 -2.81
CA LYS A 30 15.53 1.93 -2.16
C LYS A 30 14.46 0.91 -1.84
N VAL A 31 14.16 0.70 -0.56
CA VAL A 31 13.08 -0.17 -0.11
C VAL A 31 11.85 0.66 0.22
N ILE A 32 10.72 0.34 -0.41
CA ILE A 32 9.44 1.03 -0.21
C ILE A 32 8.43 0.04 0.36
N HIS A 33 7.93 0.33 1.55
CA HIS A 33 6.86 -0.44 2.19
C HIS A 33 5.50 0.13 1.82
N PHE A 34 4.60 -0.72 1.35
CA PHE A 34 3.21 -0.35 1.14
C PHE A 34 2.28 -1.08 2.10
N LYS A 35 1.19 -0.40 2.45
CA LYS A 35 0.11 -0.97 3.26
C LYS A 35 -1.20 -0.77 2.52
N VAL A 36 -1.71 -1.85 1.95
CA VAL A 36 -2.98 -1.88 1.23
C VAL A 36 -4.01 -2.60 2.10
N TRP A 37 -5.05 -1.88 2.53
CA TRP A 37 -6.12 -2.42 3.36
C TRP A 37 -7.25 -2.93 2.48
N ARG A 38 -7.09 -4.16 1.99
CA ARG A 38 -8.07 -4.78 1.09
C ARG A 38 -8.14 -6.28 1.32
N ALA A 39 -9.36 -6.82 1.27
CA ALA A 39 -9.56 -8.24 1.12
C ALA A 39 -8.98 -8.76 -0.21
N GLY A 40 -8.30 -9.90 -0.16
CA GLY A 40 -7.86 -10.63 -1.34
C GLY A 40 -9.01 -11.41 -1.99
N ARG A 41 -8.79 -11.97 -3.17
CA ARG A 41 -9.71 -12.95 -3.77
C ARG A 41 -9.47 -14.36 -3.25
N SER A 42 -8.31 -14.61 -2.64
CA SER A 42 -7.91 -15.91 -2.09
C SER A 42 -7.03 -15.77 -0.84
N PRO A 43 -6.92 -16.82 0.00
CA PRO A 43 -6.02 -16.81 1.16
C PRO A 43 -4.53 -16.64 0.83
N GLY A 44 -4.12 -16.97 -0.39
CA GLY A 44 -2.75 -16.78 -0.90
C GLY A 44 -2.53 -15.41 -1.57
N SER A 45 -3.42 -14.44 -1.36
CA SER A 45 -3.34 -13.13 -2.00
C SER A 45 -2.33 -12.20 -1.32
N VAL A 46 -1.49 -11.60 -2.14
CA VAL A 46 -0.50 -10.59 -1.76
C VAL A 46 -0.75 -9.33 -2.60
N LEU A 47 -0.74 -8.17 -1.96
CA LEU A 47 -1.09 -6.88 -2.57
C LEU A 47 0.13 -5.97 -2.67
N LEU A 48 0.40 -5.50 -3.88
CA LEU A 48 1.44 -4.54 -4.18
C LEU A 48 0.83 -3.23 -4.70
N ASP A 49 1.19 -2.09 -4.10
CA ASP A 49 0.89 -0.78 -4.67
C ASP A 49 1.94 -0.43 -5.75
N MET A 50 1.44 0.01 -6.90
CA MET A 50 2.22 0.31 -8.09
C MET A 50 1.87 1.69 -8.67
N THR A 51 1.22 2.53 -7.86
CA THR A 51 0.70 3.81 -8.32
C THR A 51 1.80 4.70 -8.89
N ASP A 52 2.98 4.72 -8.24
CA ASP A 52 4.13 5.53 -8.63
C ASP A 52 5.09 4.82 -9.61
N ARG A 53 4.69 3.66 -10.13
CA ARG A 53 5.50 2.90 -11.09
C ARG A 53 5.21 3.32 -12.52
N SER A 54 6.28 3.42 -13.30
CA SER A 54 6.24 3.78 -14.72
C SER A 54 5.95 2.57 -15.62
N GLU A 55 6.15 1.35 -15.12
CA GLU A 55 5.88 0.11 -15.83
C GLU A 55 4.40 0.00 -16.23
N SER A 56 4.16 -0.47 -17.46
CA SER A 56 2.83 -0.88 -17.90
C SER A 56 2.36 -2.14 -17.15
N PRO A 57 1.04 -2.39 -17.07
CA PRO A 57 0.52 -3.62 -16.47
C PRO A 57 1.16 -4.91 -17.01
N ALA A 58 1.42 -4.98 -18.32
CA ALA A 58 2.03 -6.16 -18.95
C ALA A 58 3.50 -6.35 -18.53
N GLN A 59 4.28 -5.26 -18.49
CA GLN A 59 5.68 -5.32 -18.03
C GLN A 59 5.78 -5.77 -16.58
N LEU A 60 4.90 -5.26 -15.73
CA LEU A 60 4.84 -5.67 -14.34
C LEU A 60 4.43 -7.16 -14.20
N MET A 61 3.38 -7.60 -14.89
CA MET A 61 2.98 -9.01 -14.86
C MET A 61 4.13 -9.92 -15.30
N ALA A 62 4.88 -9.53 -16.34
CA ALA A 62 6.06 -10.27 -16.80
C ALA A 62 7.20 -10.25 -15.76
N LEU A 63 7.42 -9.13 -15.08
CA LEU A 63 8.44 -8.99 -14.04
C LEU A 63 8.11 -9.85 -12.82
N ILE A 64 6.87 -9.80 -12.34
CA ILE A 64 6.38 -10.66 -11.25
C ILE A 64 6.49 -12.12 -11.68
N ALA A 65 6.17 -12.42 -12.94
CA ALA A 65 6.27 -13.77 -13.47
C ALA A 65 7.67 -14.35 -13.46
N LYS A 66 8.65 -13.50 -13.77
CA LYS A 66 10.05 -13.89 -13.75
C LYS A 66 10.57 -14.09 -12.33
N GLN A 67 10.18 -13.23 -11.38
CA GLN A 67 10.67 -13.29 -9.99
C GLN A 67 9.95 -14.37 -9.16
N PHE A 68 8.68 -14.64 -9.44
CA PHE A 68 7.84 -15.58 -8.69
C PHE A 68 7.15 -16.56 -9.66
N PRO A 69 7.87 -17.57 -10.16
CA PRO A 69 7.33 -18.51 -11.15
C PRO A 69 6.16 -19.36 -10.62
N SER A 70 6.10 -19.61 -9.31
CA SER A 70 5.06 -20.42 -8.65
C SER A 70 3.71 -19.72 -8.46
N ARG A 71 3.65 -18.40 -8.68
CA ARG A 71 2.39 -17.63 -8.63
C ARG A 71 1.32 -18.31 -9.53
N ILE A 72 0.08 -18.30 -9.06
CA ILE A 72 -1.07 -18.81 -9.83
C ILE A 72 -1.55 -17.73 -10.81
N ALA A 73 -1.70 -16.49 -10.33
CA ALA A 73 -2.23 -15.40 -11.14
C ALA A 73 -1.75 -14.04 -10.64
N VAL A 74 -1.80 -13.05 -11.54
CA VAL A 74 -1.61 -11.63 -11.19
C VAL A 74 -2.79 -10.85 -11.77
N ALA A 75 -3.52 -10.15 -10.92
CA ALA A 75 -4.60 -9.27 -11.32
C ALA A 75 -4.24 -7.81 -11.03
N THR A 76 -4.55 -6.91 -11.96
CA THR A 76 -4.41 -5.47 -11.71
C THR A 76 -5.76 -4.89 -11.33
N ILE A 77 -5.75 -4.03 -10.31
CA ILE A 77 -6.92 -3.42 -9.73
C ILE A 77 -6.69 -1.91 -9.73
N LYS A 78 -7.70 -1.15 -10.17
CA LYS A 78 -7.67 0.30 -10.15
C LYS A 78 -8.70 0.82 -9.15
N GLU A 79 -8.24 1.57 -8.15
CA GLU A 79 -9.11 2.24 -7.17
C GLU A 79 -8.84 3.74 -7.16
N GLY A 80 -9.70 4.49 -7.84
CA GLY A 80 -9.44 5.92 -8.09
C GLY A 80 -8.13 6.10 -8.87
N SER A 81 -7.15 6.78 -8.27
CA SER A 81 -5.80 6.95 -8.83
C SER A 81 -4.86 5.78 -8.54
N GLN A 82 -5.23 4.88 -7.62
CA GLN A 82 -4.36 3.78 -7.21
C GLN A 82 -4.34 2.67 -8.26
N LYS A 83 -3.15 2.09 -8.44
CA LYS A 83 -2.92 0.88 -9.23
C LYS A 83 -2.34 -0.18 -8.31
N ILE A 84 -3.11 -1.22 -8.02
CA ILE A 84 -2.72 -2.31 -7.13
C ILE A 84 -2.57 -3.57 -7.96
N ALA A 85 -1.50 -4.33 -7.75
CA ALA A 85 -1.42 -5.71 -8.21
C ALA A 85 -1.77 -6.66 -7.06
N GLU A 86 -2.67 -7.57 -7.35
CA GLU A 86 -2.99 -8.71 -6.52
C GLU A 86 -2.31 -9.95 -7.11
N ILE A 87 -1.33 -10.48 -6.38
CA ILE A 87 -0.55 -11.66 -6.75
C ILE A 87 -1.11 -12.82 -5.94
N ASN A 88 -1.59 -13.83 -6.65
CA ASN A 88 -2.21 -15.01 -6.03
C ASN A 88 -1.23 -16.18 -6.07
N PHE A 89 -1.05 -16.81 -4.92
CA PHE A 89 -0.28 -18.03 -4.73
C PHE A 89 -1.18 -19.15 -4.21
N ASP A 90 -0.71 -20.40 -4.27
CA ASP A 90 -1.30 -21.42 -3.42
C ASP A 90 -1.08 -21.03 -1.94
N PRO A 91 -2.07 -21.17 -1.04
CA PRO A 91 -1.90 -20.74 0.36
C PRO A 91 -0.74 -21.40 1.11
N SER A 92 -0.30 -22.58 0.64
CA SER A 92 0.84 -23.32 1.21
C SER A 92 2.18 -23.01 0.51
N ASP A 93 2.18 -22.14 -0.51
CA ASP A 93 3.38 -21.80 -1.26
C ASP A 93 4.36 -20.98 -0.39
N PRO A 94 5.60 -21.46 -0.16
CA PRO A 94 6.61 -20.72 0.59
C PRO A 94 6.98 -19.38 -0.07
N ALA A 95 6.71 -19.20 -1.36
CA ALA A 95 6.93 -17.95 -2.08
C ALA A 95 6.16 -16.76 -1.46
N ILE A 96 5.06 -17.01 -0.74
CA ILE A 96 4.33 -15.98 -0.01
C ILE A 96 5.22 -15.32 1.05
N ASP A 97 5.93 -16.11 1.85
CA ASP A 97 6.79 -15.54 2.89
C ASP A 97 8.03 -14.87 2.29
N HIS A 98 8.56 -15.42 1.19
CA HIS A 98 9.65 -14.81 0.43
C HIS A 98 9.24 -13.45 -0.16
N ILE A 99 8.10 -13.34 -0.83
CA ILE A 99 7.68 -12.08 -1.45
C ILE A 99 7.34 -11.01 -0.40
N LEU A 100 6.82 -11.40 0.76
CA LEU A 100 6.52 -10.47 1.86
C LEU A 100 7.79 -9.96 2.56
N LYS A 101 8.85 -10.78 2.61
CA LYS A 101 10.12 -10.42 3.24
C LYS A 101 11.07 -9.69 2.29
N ASP A 102 11.23 -10.23 1.09
CA ASP A 102 12.23 -9.80 0.13
C ASP A 102 11.66 -8.83 -0.91
N GLY A 103 10.34 -8.84 -1.13
CA GLY A 103 9.67 -7.90 -2.02
C GLY A 103 9.86 -8.22 -3.50
N ILE A 104 9.39 -7.29 -4.32
CA ILE A 104 9.57 -7.31 -5.77
C ILE A 104 10.64 -6.28 -6.12
N THR A 105 11.63 -6.71 -6.90
CA THR A 105 12.75 -5.87 -7.33
C THR A 105 12.50 -5.23 -8.69
N PHE A 106 12.94 -4.00 -8.84
CA PHE A 106 12.83 -3.16 -10.04
C PHE A 106 14.18 -2.53 -10.36
N GLU A 107 14.34 -2.00 -11.58
CA GLU A 107 15.51 -1.20 -11.98
C GLU A 107 16.85 -1.91 -11.70
N ASN A 108 16.99 -3.18 -12.12
CA ASN A 108 18.16 -4.01 -11.84
C ASN A 108 18.52 -4.10 -10.34
N HIS A 109 17.50 -4.28 -9.49
CA HIS A 109 17.61 -4.38 -8.03
C HIS A 109 17.86 -3.05 -7.30
N ALA A 110 17.81 -1.91 -7.99
CA ALA A 110 17.94 -0.59 -7.35
C ALA A 110 16.71 -0.17 -6.54
N VAL A 111 15.53 -0.70 -6.86
CA VAL A 111 14.28 -0.41 -6.13
C VAL A 111 13.61 -1.71 -5.74
N ARG A 112 13.09 -1.75 -4.51
CA ARG A 112 12.41 -2.91 -3.96
C ARG A 112 11.11 -2.48 -3.32
N LEU A 113 10.00 -3.02 -3.81
CA LEU A 113 8.69 -2.75 -3.24
C LEU A 113 8.27 -3.96 -2.41
N LEU A 114 7.91 -3.71 -1.16
CA LEU A 114 7.44 -4.75 -0.25
C LEU A 114 5.91 -4.76 -0.30
N PRO A 115 5.30 -5.84 -0.83
CA PRO A 115 3.87 -5.99 -0.79
C PRO A 115 3.41 -6.39 0.62
N CYS A 116 2.11 -6.36 0.83
CA CYS A 116 1.47 -6.77 2.07
C CYS A 116 0.52 -7.95 1.82
N ARG A 117 0.30 -8.78 2.84
CA ARG A 117 -0.69 -9.85 2.75
C ARG A 117 -2.08 -9.20 2.64
N ALA A 118 -2.91 -9.71 1.74
CA ALA A 118 -4.29 -9.26 1.65
C ALA A 118 -5.04 -9.63 2.95
N LEU A 119 -6.05 -8.84 3.31
CA LEU A 119 -6.95 -9.21 4.39
C LEU A 119 -7.76 -10.44 3.99
N ASP A 120 -8.13 -11.24 4.99
CA ASP A 120 -9.07 -12.34 4.78
C ASP A 120 -10.42 -11.77 4.27
N PRO A 121 -10.99 -12.33 3.18
CA PRO A 121 -12.31 -11.92 2.69
C PRO A 121 -13.42 -11.96 3.75
N ALA A 122 -13.28 -12.79 4.78
CA ALA A 122 -14.22 -12.88 5.89
C ALA A 122 -14.12 -11.70 6.88
N VAL A 123 -13.04 -10.91 6.84
CA VAL A 123 -12.88 -9.75 7.72
C VAL A 123 -13.75 -8.60 7.21
N PRO A 124 -14.76 -8.15 7.99
CA PRO A 124 -15.60 -7.02 7.59
C PRO A 124 -14.78 -5.73 7.65
N LEU A 125 -14.44 -5.17 6.49
CA LEU A 125 -13.73 -3.89 6.40
C LEU A 125 -14.73 -2.74 6.23
N VAL A 126 -14.81 -1.86 7.23
CA VAL A 126 -15.63 -0.64 7.16
C VAL A 126 -14.75 0.56 6.83
N ARG A 127 -15.01 1.21 5.69
CA ARG A 127 -14.32 2.44 5.28
C ARG A 127 -15.16 3.66 5.67
N LEU A 128 -14.70 4.40 6.69
CA LEU A 128 -15.37 5.62 7.14
C LEU A 128 -14.85 6.84 6.36
N ARG A 129 -15.77 7.64 5.84
CA ARG A 129 -15.46 8.97 5.29
C ARG A 129 -15.97 10.02 6.26
N LEU A 130 -15.05 10.69 6.95
CA LEU A 130 -15.37 11.78 7.86
C LEU A 130 -15.30 13.11 7.10
N SER A 131 -16.35 13.92 7.23
CA SER A 131 -16.43 15.28 6.70
C SER A 131 -16.65 16.26 7.85
N ASN A 132 -16.37 17.54 7.62
CA ASN A 132 -16.53 18.61 8.63
C ASN A 132 -15.66 18.39 9.88
N LEU A 133 -14.42 17.91 9.68
CA LEU A 133 -13.45 17.78 10.76
C LEU A 133 -12.99 19.16 11.24
N LEU A 134 -12.64 19.26 12.52
CA LEU A 134 -12.05 20.47 13.10
C LEU A 134 -10.73 20.82 12.38
N PHE A 135 -10.46 22.11 12.25
CA PHE A 135 -9.19 22.62 11.68
C PHE A 135 -8.04 22.41 12.67
N LEU A 136 -7.57 21.17 12.78
CA LEU A 136 -6.43 20.77 13.60
C LEU A 136 -5.23 20.42 12.72
N LYS A 137 -4.04 20.41 13.31
CA LYS A 137 -2.86 19.84 12.66
C LYS A 137 -3.06 18.33 12.47
N GLU A 138 -2.49 17.81 11.38
CA GLU A 138 -2.71 16.44 10.92
C GLU A 138 -2.34 15.37 11.96
N ASP A 139 -1.23 15.56 12.66
CA ASP A 139 -0.73 14.69 13.73
C ASP A 139 -1.71 14.62 14.91
N ILE A 140 -2.20 15.76 15.35
CA ILE A 140 -3.18 15.87 16.44
C ILE A 140 -4.51 15.23 16.01
N LEU A 141 -4.96 15.53 14.79
CA LEU A 141 -6.20 14.99 14.23
C LEU A 141 -6.13 13.46 14.11
N LYS A 142 -5.02 12.91 13.60
CA LYS A 142 -4.76 11.47 13.54
C LYS A 142 -4.85 10.81 14.91
N GLN A 143 -4.18 11.39 15.90
CA GLN A 143 -4.18 10.85 17.25
C GLN A 143 -5.58 10.86 17.88
N GLN A 144 -6.30 11.97 17.76
CA GLN A 144 -7.66 12.09 18.31
C GLN A 144 -8.63 11.14 17.63
N LEU A 145 -8.61 11.06 16.30
CA LEU A 145 -9.45 10.11 15.56
C LEU A 145 -9.16 8.67 15.94
N LYS A 146 -7.87 8.31 16.10
CA LYS A 146 -7.49 6.98 16.58
C LYS A 146 -8.12 6.71 17.96
N MET A 147 -7.91 7.60 18.93
CA MET A 147 -8.45 7.43 20.29
C MET A 147 -9.99 7.35 20.31
N SER A 148 -10.67 8.07 19.42
CA SER A 148 -12.14 8.03 19.33
C SER A 148 -12.69 6.77 18.67
N LEU A 149 -11.93 6.15 17.75
CA LEU A 149 -12.36 4.97 17.00
C LEU A 149 -11.92 3.65 17.63
N GLU A 150 -10.81 3.65 18.38
CA GLU A 150 -10.25 2.48 19.05
C GLU A 150 -11.23 1.70 19.95
N PRO A 151 -12.22 2.34 20.64
CA PRO A 151 -13.22 1.59 21.41
C PRO A 151 -14.20 0.77 20.57
N TYR A 152 -14.36 1.07 19.28
CA TYR A 152 -15.32 0.39 18.41
C TYR A 152 -14.73 -0.85 17.75
N ASP A 153 -13.49 -0.75 17.26
CA ASP A 153 -12.74 -1.87 16.69
C ASP A 153 -11.26 -1.49 16.45
N SER A 154 -10.49 -2.44 15.94
CA SER A 154 -9.12 -2.30 15.51
C SER A 154 -8.99 -1.24 14.40
N PHE A 155 -8.36 -0.13 14.74
CA PHE A 155 -8.04 0.93 13.78
C PHE A 155 -6.86 0.52 12.87
N LEU A 156 -7.15 0.22 11.60
CA LEU A 156 -6.13 -0.19 10.63
C LEU A 156 -5.33 0.99 10.08
N GLY A 157 -5.95 2.13 9.81
CA GLY A 157 -5.22 3.30 9.30
C GLY A 157 -6.09 4.50 8.97
N LEU A 158 -5.46 5.67 8.86
CA LEU A 158 -6.09 6.92 8.42
C LEU A 158 -5.55 7.34 7.07
N THR A 159 -6.41 7.93 6.25
CA THR A 159 -6.04 8.53 4.98
C THR A 159 -6.76 9.86 4.81
N PHE A 160 -6.03 10.89 4.35
CA PHE A 160 -6.60 12.17 3.94
C PHE A 160 -6.69 12.21 2.41
N LEU A 161 -7.86 12.59 1.90
CA LEU A 161 -8.20 12.74 0.48
C LEU A 161 -8.03 14.18 0.01
#